data_AF-A0A2G5R2P9-F1
#
_entry.id   AF-A0A2G5R2P9-F1
#
_cell.length_a   1.000
_cell.length_b   1.000
_cell.length_c   1.000
_cell.angle_alpha   90.00
_cell.angle_beta   90.00
_cell.angle_gamma   90.00
#
_symmetry.space_group_name_H-M   'P 1'
#
loop_
_entity.id
_entity.type
_entity.pdbx_description
1 polymer ?
#
loop_
_entity_poly.entity_id
_entity_poly.type
_entity_poly.pdbx_seq_one_letter_code
_entity_poly.pdbx_strand_id
1 'polypeptide(L)'
;MTGEEIHMTAEAVALVEANARLLIDQAREAKLSAARFEAALALVVGVVANDPDLQGSAILQRIAGQIRLCADLPDLAAETIGCDEERVSPAILRAAAEVLGDVEEAKRAAAADGAPVTLH
;
A
#
# COMPACT_ATOMS: atom_id res chain seq x y z
N MET A 1 41.92 38.13 -0.96
CA MET A 1 41.10 36.91 -0.97
C MET A 1 40.81 36.59 -2.43
N THR A 2 41.65 35.76 -3.03
CA THR A 2 41.52 35.34 -4.42
C THR A 2 40.44 34.26 -4.50
N GLY A 3 39.31 34.60 -5.10
CA GLY A 3 38.27 33.62 -5.43
C GLY A 3 38.83 32.66 -6.47
N GLU A 4 38.97 31.40 -6.07
CA GLU A 4 39.38 30.33 -6.96
C GLU A 4 38.14 29.92 -7.77
N GLU A 5 38.02 30.45 -8.99
CA GLU A 5 37.02 30.00 -9.95
C GLU A 5 37.37 28.56 -10.36
N ILE A 6 36.58 27.61 -9.86
CA ILE A 6 36.70 26.20 -10.21
C ILE A 6 36.25 26.05 -11.67
N HIS A 7 37.19 26.09 -12.60
CA HIS A 7 36.94 25.76 -14.01
C HIS A 7 36.72 24.25 -14.15
N MET A 8 35.46 23.85 -14.24
CA MET A 8 35.07 22.47 -14.51
C MET A 8 35.47 22.10 -15.94
N THR A 9 36.23 21.01 -16.11
CA THR A 9 36.69 20.57 -17.43
C THR A 9 35.51 20.06 -18.27
N ALA A 10 35.62 20.13 -19.59
CA ALA A 10 34.59 19.62 -20.50
C ALA A 10 34.28 18.13 -20.26
N GLU A 11 35.30 17.36 -19.84
CA GLU A 11 35.16 15.96 -19.45
C GLU A 11 34.36 15.78 -18.16
N ALA A 12 34.59 16.63 -17.15
CA ALA A 12 33.80 16.64 -15.92
C ALA A 12 32.33 17.03 -16.18
N VAL A 13 32.09 18.01 -17.06
CA VAL A 13 30.73 18.38 -17.50
C VAL A 13 30.04 17.20 -18.18
N ALA A 14 30.70 16.56 -19.14
CA ALA A 14 30.15 15.41 -19.86
C ALA A 14 29.83 14.23 -18.93
N LEU A 15 30.68 13.98 -17.93
CA LEU A 15 30.45 12.94 -16.92
C LEU A 15 29.23 13.26 -16.04
N VAL A 16 29.08 14.51 -15.59
CA VAL A 16 27.91 14.94 -14.81
C VAL A 16 26.63 14.82 -15.63
N GLU A 17 26.65 15.21 -16.90
CA GLU A 17 25.51 15.07 -17.80
C GLU A 17 25.13 13.60 -18.03
N ALA A 18 26.11 12.72 -18.21
CA ALA A 18 25.88 11.28 -18.37
C ALA A 18 25.25 10.68 -17.09
N ASN A 19 25.78 11.04 -15.91
CA ASN A 19 25.23 10.59 -14.64
C ASN A 19 23.82 11.13 -14.40
N ALA A 20 23.56 12.39 -14.72
CA ALA A 20 22.23 12.99 -14.60
C ALA A 20 21.21 12.28 -15.49
N ARG A 21 21.59 11.93 -16.73
CA ARG A 21 20.74 11.15 -17.64
C ARG A 21 20.43 9.76 -17.07
N LEU A 22 21.43 9.08 -16.55
CA LEU A 22 21.25 7.76 -15.93
C LEU A 22 20.29 7.83 -14.73
N LEU A 23 20.41 8.85 -13.88
CA LEU A 23 19.48 9.06 -12.75
C LEU A 23 18.05 9.35 -13.22
N ILE A 24 17.89 10.14 -14.29
CA ILE A 24 16.58 10.43 -14.88
C ILE A 24 15.94 9.16 -15.44
N ASP A 25 16.71 8.31 -16.12
CA ASP A 25 16.23 7.06 -16.69
C ASP A 25 15.82 6.07 -15.58
N GLN A 26 16.63 5.95 -14.52
CA GLN A 26 16.29 5.15 -13.34
C GLN A 26 15.02 5.65 -12.65
N ALA A 27 14.86 6.96 -12.46
CA ALA A 27 13.67 7.54 -11.87
C ALA A 27 12.42 7.28 -12.73
N ARG A 28 12.57 7.33 -14.07
CA ARG A 28 11.49 7.03 -15.01
C ARG A 28 11.08 5.57 -14.95
N GLU A 29 12.04 4.65 -14.90
CA GLU A 29 11.78 3.21 -14.77
C GLU A 29 11.10 2.87 -13.44
N ALA A 30 11.59 3.44 -12.33
CA ALA A 30 10.96 3.29 -11.02
C ALA A 30 9.51 3.78 -11.03
N LYS A 31 9.25 4.94 -11.65
CA LYS A 31 7.88 5.47 -11.81
C LYS A 31 6.98 4.54 -12.63
N LEU A 32 7.48 3.98 -13.73
CA LEU A 32 6.73 3.03 -14.55
C LEU A 32 6.43 1.73 -13.79
N SER A 33 7.39 1.23 -13.02
CA SER A 33 7.23 0.06 -12.17
C SER A 33 6.16 0.31 -11.09
N ALA A 34 6.24 1.45 -10.39
CA ALA A 34 5.24 1.84 -9.40
C ALA A 34 3.82 1.93 -10.00
N ALA A 35 3.66 2.55 -11.18
CA ALA A 35 2.37 2.63 -11.86
C ALA A 35 1.81 1.24 -12.24
N ARG A 36 2.67 0.29 -12.63
CA ARG A 36 2.27 -1.09 -12.89
C ARG A 36 1.81 -1.80 -11.62
N PHE A 37 2.52 -1.61 -10.51
CA PHE A 37 2.12 -2.16 -9.22
C PHE A 37 0.80 -1.57 -8.73
N GLU A 38 0.61 -0.26 -8.86
CA GLU A 38 -0.64 0.40 -8.52
C GLU A 38 -1.82 -0.18 -9.32
N ALA A 39 -1.67 -0.34 -10.64
CA ALA A 39 -2.70 -0.93 -11.48
C ALA A 39 -3.02 -2.39 -11.10
N ALA A 40 -1.98 -3.20 -10.84
CA ALA A 40 -2.15 -4.58 -10.42
C ALA A 40 -2.84 -4.67 -9.04
N LEU A 41 -2.46 -3.81 -8.10
CA LEU A 41 -3.08 -3.76 -6.77
C LEU A 41 -4.53 -3.30 -6.86
N ALA A 42 -4.83 -2.27 -7.65
CA ALA A 42 -6.19 -1.80 -7.88
C ALA A 42 -7.08 -2.91 -8.47
N LEU A 43 -6.54 -3.73 -9.39
CA LEU A 43 -7.25 -4.90 -9.91
C LEU A 43 -7.51 -5.94 -8.81
N VAL A 44 -6.51 -6.28 -8.01
CA VAL A 44 -6.66 -7.26 -6.91
C VAL A 44 -7.68 -6.77 -5.88
N VAL A 45 -7.58 -5.53 -5.44
CA VAL A 45 -8.55 -4.92 -4.52
C VAL A 45 -9.94 -4.90 -5.15
N GLY A 46 -10.04 -4.55 -6.44
CA GLY A 46 -11.30 -4.57 -7.18
C GLY A 46 -11.92 -5.97 -7.23
N VAL A 47 -11.14 -7.01 -7.49
CA VAL A 47 -11.63 -8.41 -7.47
C VAL A 47 -12.09 -8.80 -6.08
N VAL A 48 -11.27 -8.54 -5.06
CA VAL A 48 -11.54 -8.96 -3.68
C VAL A 48 -12.72 -8.21 -3.05
N ALA A 49 -12.84 -6.90 -3.28
CA ALA A 49 -13.92 -6.09 -2.71
C ALA A 49 -15.28 -6.33 -3.40
N ASN A 50 -15.26 -6.74 -4.67
CA ASN A 50 -16.48 -7.01 -5.44
C ASN A 50 -16.85 -8.50 -5.49
N ASP A 51 -16.09 -9.37 -4.82
CA ASP A 51 -16.43 -10.79 -4.68
C ASP A 51 -17.53 -10.95 -3.61
N PRO A 52 -18.77 -11.33 -4.00
CA PRO A 52 -19.89 -11.47 -3.06
C PRO A 52 -19.64 -12.52 -1.99
N ASP A 53 -18.83 -13.56 -2.28
CA ASP A 53 -18.54 -14.63 -1.34
C ASP A 53 -17.53 -14.19 -0.26
N LEU A 54 -16.77 -13.13 -0.54
CA LEU A 54 -15.81 -12.56 0.39
C LEU A 54 -16.39 -11.42 1.23
N GLN A 55 -17.44 -10.75 0.78
CA GLN A 55 -18.08 -9.65 1.51
C GLN A 55 -18.56 -10.10 2.90
N GLY A 56 -18.10 -9.42 3.95
CA GLY A 56 -18.40 -9.79 5.34
C GLY A 56 -17.73 -11.08 5.82
N SER A 57 -16.90 -11.73 5.01
CA SER A 57 -16.24 -12.99 5.37
C SER A 57 -15.22 -12.80 6.51
N ALA A 58 -15.04 -13.85 7.30
CA ALA A 58 -14.00 -13.90 8.33
C ALA A 58 -12.58 -13.73 7.75
N ILE A 59 -12.39 -14.07 6.47
CA ILE A 59 -11.11 -13.92 5.76
C ILE A 59 -10.80 -12.44 5.54
N LEU A 60 -11.74 -11.65 5.02
CA LEU A 60 -11.54 -10.21 4.85
C LEU A 60 -11.32 -9.51 6.19
N GLN A 61 -12.06 -9.90 7.22
CA GLN A 61 -11.87 -9.36 8.58
C GLN A 61 -10.48 -9.69 9.15
N ARG A 62 -9.99 -10.90 8.90
CA ARG A 62 -8.63 -11.30 9.29
C ARG A 62 -7.58 -10.48 8.54
N ILE A 63 -7.73 -10.28 7.23
CA ILE A 63 -6.82 -9.47 6.41
C ILE A 63 -6.82 -8.02 6.90
N ALA A 64 -8.00 -7.43 7.13
CA ALA A 64 -8.13 -6.08 7.69
C ALA A 64 -7.41 -5.97 9.06
N GLY A 65 -7.56 -6.99 9.92
CA GLY A 65 -6.86 -7.07 11.20
C GLY A 65 -5.34 -7.14 11.06
N GLN A 66 -4.82 -7.94 10.11
CA GLN A 66 -3.38 -8.03 9.82
C GLN A 66 -2.81 -6.71 9.31
N ILE A 67 -3.52 -6.03 8.41
CA ILE A 67 -3.12 -4.72 7.88
C ILE A 67 -3.09 -3.67 8.99
N ARG A 68 -4.07 -3.72 9.92
CA ARG A 68 -4.10 -2.82 11.07
C ARG A 68 -2.94 -3.08 12.04
N LEU A 69 -2.64 -4.36 12.31
CA LEU A 69 -1.46 -4.78 13.07
C LEU A 69 -0.15 -4.23 12.46
N CYS A 70 -0.03 -4.27 11.14
CA CYS A 70 1.12 -3.67 10.45
C CYS A 70 1.22 -2.15 10.64
N ALA A 71 0.08 -1.46 10.75
CA ALA A 71 0.07 -0.01 10.94
C ALA A 71 0.36 0.42 12.38
N ASP A 72 -0.02 -0.41 13.35
CA ASP A 72 0.01 -0.08 14.78
C ASP A 72 1.25 -0.65 15.50
N LEU A 73 1.75 -1.82 15.04
CA LEU A 73 2.89 -2.52 15.62
C LEU A 73 3.87 -3.01 14.52
N PRO A 74 4.47 -2.10 13.75
CA PRO A 74 5.25 -2.43 12.56
C PRO A 74 6.46 -3.33 12.85
N ASP A 75 7.21 -3.08 13.92
CA ASP A 75 8.37 -3.91 14.31
C ASP A 75 7.99 -5.39 14.52
N LEU A 76 6.88 -5.64 15.21
CA LEU A 76 6.39 -6.99 15.49
C LEU A 76 5.74 -7.63 14.25
N ALA A 77 5.08 -6.83 13.44
CA ALA A 77 4.44 -7.27 12.20
C ALA A 77 5.47 -7.61 11.11
N ALA A 78 6.65 -6.98 11.12
CA ALA A 78 7.74 -7.29 10.20
C ALA A 78 8.20 -8.74 10.33
N GLU A 79 8.38 -9.22 11.56
CA GLU A 79 8.85 -10.58 11.83
C GLU A 79 7.77 -11.65 11.56
N THR A 80 6.50 -11.29 11.67
CA THR A 80 5.38 -12.27 11.69
C THR A 80 4.54 -12.27 10.42
N ILE A 81 4.36 -11.11 9.79
CA ILE A 81 3.48 -10.88 8.63
C ILE A 81 4.31 -10.40 7.42
N GLY A 82 5.56 -9.99 7.63
CA GLY A 82 6.42 -9.45 6.57
C GLY A 82 6.09 -8.01 6.22
N CYS A 83 5.55 -7.24 7.17
CA CYS A 83 5.27 -5.81 6.96
C CYS A 83 6.54 -4.96 7.10
N ASP A 84 6.71 -4.06 6.15
CA ASP A 84 7.85 -3.15 6.10
C ASP A 84 7.31 -1.72 6.11
N GLU A 85 7.43 -1.05 7.26
CA GLU A 85 6.93 0.31 7.47
C GLU A 85 7.68 1.37 6.67
N GLU A 86 8.93 1.09 6.28
CA GLU A 86 9.72 2.00 5.45
C GLU A 86 9.18 2.04 4.01
N ARG A 87 8.41 1.01 3.62
CA ARG A 87 7.87 0.85 2.27
C ARG A 87 6.45 1.36 2.11
N VAL A 88 5.64 1.39 3.18
CA VAL A 88 4.23 1.82 3.11
C VAL A 88 3.87 2.64 4.35
N SER A 89 3.32 3.84 4.14
CA SER A 89 2.88 4.71 5.23
C SER A 89 1.86 4.04 6.14
N PRO A 90 2.02 4.10 7.48
CA PRO A 90 1.03 3.59 8.44
C PRO A 90 -0.38 4.19 8.25
N ALA A 91 -0.49 5.43 7.78
CA ALA A 91 -1.78 6.05 7.51
C ALA A 91 -2.54 5.36 6.36
N ILE A 92 -1.81 4.93 5.32
CA ILE A 92 -2.38 4.20 4.18
C ILE A 92 -2.85 2.82 4.63
N LEU A 93 -2.06 2.15 5.47
CA LEU A 93 -2.42 0.85 6.03
C LEU A 93 -3.71 0.93 6.87
N ARG A 94 -3.86 1.95 7.73
CA ARG A 94 -5.11 2.13 8.50
C ARG A 94 -6.32 2.35 7.59
N ALA A 95 -6.20 3.23 6.59
CA ALA A 95 -7.27 3.47 5.64
C ALA A 95 -7.67 2.19 4.87
N ALA A 96 -6.69 1.38 4.45
CA ALA A 96 -6.96 0.09 3.80
C ALA A 96 -7.67 -0.90 4.75
N ALA A 97 -7.25 -0.97 6.02
CA ALA A 97 -7.90 -1.80 7.03
C ALA A 97 -9.32 -1.33 7.38
N GLU A 98 -9.65 -0.05 7.19
CA GLU A 98 -11.01 0.47 7.34
C GLU A 98 -11.88 0.07 6.16
N VAL A 99 -11.40 0.23 4.92
CA VAL A 99 -12.13 -0.15 3.70
C VAL A 99 -12.45 -1.64 3.68
N LEU A 100 -11.48 -2.50 4.04
CA LEU A 100 -11.67 -3.95 4.08
C LEU A 100 -12.47 -4.41 5.31
N GLY A 101 -12.49 -3.58 6.34
CA GLY A 101 -13.11 -3.85 7.62
C GLY A 101 -14.37 -3.03 7.84
N ASP A 102 -15.19 -2.76 6.82
CA ASP A 102 -16.50 -2.11 6.98
C ASP A 102 -17.49 -3.05 7.70
N VAL A 103 -17.18 -3.21 8.99
CA VAL A 103 -17.72 -4.10 9.99
C VAL A 103 -19.14 -3.67 10.36
N GLU A 104 -19.50 -2.39 10.22
CA GLU A 104 -20.81 -1.88 10.61
C GLU A 104 -21.90 -2.15 9.57
N GLU A 105 -21.54 -2.30 8.30
CA GLU A 105 -22.46 -2.77 7.26
C GLU A 105 -22.65 -4.30 7.35
N ALA A 106 -21.56 -5.05 7.56
CA ALA A 106 -21.61 -6.50 7.78
C ALA A 106 -22.38 -6.88 9.07
N LYS A 107 -22.22 -6.11 10.16
CA LYS A 107 -23.01 -6.28 11.41
C LYS A 107 -24.49 -5.95 11.20
N ARG A 108 -24.81 -4.89 10.44
CA ARG A 108 -26.21 -4.53 10.13
C ARG A 108 -26.88 -5.59 9.26
N ALA A 109 -26.19 -6.16 8.29
CA ALA A 109 -26.68 -7.27 7.46
C ALA A 109 -26.90 -8.55 8.31
N ALA A 110 -25.95 -8.91 9.18
CA ALA A 110 -26.09 -10.06 10.07
C ALA A 110 -27.21 -9.92 11.11
N ALA A 111 -27.53 -8.69 11.54
CA ALA A 111 -28.65 -8.41 12.43
C ALA A 111 -30.01 -8.40 11.73
N ALA A 112 -30.05 -8.13 10.41
CA ALA A 112 -31.27 -8.10 9.61
C ALA A 112 -31.81 -9.50 9.27
N ASP A 113 -30.94 -10.51 9.15
CA ASP A 113 -31.31 -11.91 8.88
C ASP A 113 -31.72 -12.71 10.14
N GLY A 114 -31.62 -12.10 11.33
CA GLY A 114 -31.90 -12.73 12.62
C GLY A 114 -33.34 -12.58 13.13
N ALA A 115 -34.36 -12.67 12.26
CA ALA A 115 -35.74 -12.71 12.75
C ALA A 115 -35.96 -13.99 13.59
N PRO A 116 -36.38 -13.90 14.88
CA PRO A 116 -36.58 -15.07 15.71
C PRO A 116 -37.74 -15.90 15.13
N VAL A 117 -37.46 -17.12 14.70
CA VAL A 117 -38.49 -18.12 14.40
C VAL A 117 -39.19 -18.46 15.71
N THR A 118 -40.32 -17.82 15.98
CA THR A 118 -41.25 -18.25 17.02
C THR A 118 -41.93 -19.53 16.54
N LEU A 119 -41.53 -20.67 17.11
CA LEU A 119 -42.29 -21.91 16.97
C LEU A 119 -43.59 -21.76 17.79
N HIS A 120 -44.72 -21.70 17.09
CA HIS A 120 -46.05 -21.92 17.66
C HIS A 120 -46.51 -23.34 17.36
#